data_AF-A0A848VIT8-F1
#
_entry.id   AF-A0A848VIT8-F1
#
_cell.length_a   1.000
_cell.length_b   1.000
_cell.length_c   1.000
_cell.angle_alpha   90.00
_cell.angle_beta   90.00
_cell.angle_gamma   90.00
#
_symmetry.space_group_name_H-M   'P 1'
#
loop_
_entity.id
_entity.type
_entity.pdbx_description
1 polymer ?
#
loop_
_entity_poly.entity_id
_entity_poly.type
_entity_poly.pdbx_seq_one_letter_code
_entity_poly.pdbx_strand_id
1 'polypeptide(L)'
;MRSASGGLLVLVLLLVFGTGCRHQFEIRDRPIPFTDARIEATQAYAEARYGLDSHRITPRVIVLHWTSIPTLEDSYAAFVPESLPGARGDIAQASAVNVSVQFLIGKDGSTFRMMP
;
A
#
# COMPACT_ATOMS: atom_id res chain seq x y z
N MET A 1 24.32 56.28 -13.45
CA MET A 1 23.63 55.54 -12.37
C MET A 1 23.13 54.23 -12.97
N ARG A 2 23.83 53.12 -12.73
CA ARG A 2 23.48 51.80 -13.30
C ARG A 2 22.29 51.24 -12.51
N SER A 3 21.20 50.94 -13.23
CA SER A 3 19.93 50.46 -12.68
C SER A 3 20.12 49.17 -11.89
N ALA A 4 19.95 49.24 -10.56
CA ALA A 4 20.04 48.10 -9.64
C ALA A 4 18.87 47.10 -9.80
N SER A 5 17.84 47.47 -10.58
CA SER A 5 16.59 46.72 -10.73
C SER A 5 16.75 45.40 -11.49
N GLY A 6 17.70 45.34 -12.43
CA GLY A 6 17.92 44.14 -13.26
C GLY A 6 18.53 42.97 -12.47
N GLY A 7 19.42 43.26 -11.52
CA GLY A 7 20.04 42.24 -10.66
C GLY A 7 19.05 41.62 -9.68
N LEU A 8 18.13 42.42 -9.14
CA LEU A 8 17.10 41.94 -8.21
C LEU A 8 16.09 41.02 -8.91
N LEU A 9 15.66 41.36 -10.13
CA LEU A 9 14.73 40.53 -10.91
C LEU A 9 15.35 39.18 -11.28
N VAL A 10 16.63 39.17 -11.68
CA VAL A 10 17.37 37.93 -11.99
C VAL A 10 17.55 37.07 -10.75
N LEU A 11 17.83 37.68 -9.59
CA LEU A 11 17.94 36.96 -8.32
C LEU A 11 16.62 36.32 -7.89
N VAL A 12 15.49 37.04 -8.04
CA VAL A 12 14.15 36.52 -7.74
C VAL A 12 13.79 35.37 -8.69
N LEU A 13 14.09 35.48 -9.99
CA LEU A 13 13.88 34.39 -10.95
C LEU A 13 14.71 33.15 -10.58
N LEU A 14 15.99 33.31 -10.26
CA LEU A 14 16.86 32.19 -9.86
C LEU A 14 16.40 31.48 -8.58
N LEU A 15 15.82 32.22 -7.61
CA LEU A 15 15.26 31.65 -6.39
C LEU A 15 13.96 30.86 -6.64
N VAL A 16 13.11 31.29 -7.59
CA VAL A 16 11.87 30.59 -7.94
C VAL A 16 12.14 29.30 -8.74
N PHE A 17 13.18 29.26 -9.57
CA PHE A 17 13.55 28.05 -10.34
C PHE A 17 14.32 27.01 -9.52
N GLY A 18 14.88 27.38 -8.35
CA GLY A 18 15.68 26.48 -7.52
C GLY A 18 14.88 25.52 -6.64
N THR A 19 13.59 25.77 -6.40
CA THR A 19 12.73 24.92 -5.56
C THR A 19 11.99 23.90 -6.41
N GLY A 20 12.72 23.00 -7.04
CA GLY A 20 12.13 21.77 -7.58
C GLY A 20 11.49 20.98 -6.44
N CYS A 21 10.20 20.68 -6.56
CA CYS A 21 9.48 19.84 -5.58
C CYS A 21 10.05 18.41 -5.65
N ARG A 22 11.06 18.10 -4.84
CA ARG A 22 11.52 16.73 -4.63
C ARG A 22 10.45 16.02 -3.81
N HIS A 23 9.49 15.40 -4.50
CA HIS A 23 8.60 14.45 -3.85
C HIS A 23 9.46 13.24 -3.45
N GLN A 24 9.89 13.21 -2.19
CA GLN A 24 10.63 12.09 -1.63
C GLN A 24 9.65 10.94 -1.49
N PHE A 25 9.81 9.90 -2.30
CA PHE A 25 9.07 8.66 -2.17
C PHE A 25 9.38 8.06 -0.79
N GLU A 26 8.35 7.98 0.05
CA GLU A 26 8.42 7.43 1.40
C GLU A 26 7.50 6.21 1.50
N ILE A 27 8.05 5.09 1.96
CA ILE A 27 7.26 3.92 2.35
C ILE A 27 7.08 3.97 3.86
N ARG A 28 5.83 3.98 4.31
CA ARG A 28 5.46 3.98 5.73
C ARG A 28 5.10 2.57 6.17
N ASP A 29 5.70 2.12 7.25
CA ASP A 29 5.40 0.80 7.83
C ASP A 29 4.09 0.84 8.60
N ARG A 30 3.12 0.10 8.10
CA ARG A 30 1.76 0.02 8.63
C ARG A 30 1.30 -1.45 8.58
N PRO A 31 1.93 -2.35 9.38
CA PRO A 31 1.58 -3.76 9.34
C PRO A 31 0.13 -3.95 9.80
N ILE A 32 -0.63 -4.72 9.02
CA ILE A 32 -1.94 -5.21 9.47
C ILE A 32 -1.76 -6.33 10.51
N PRO A 33 -2.74 -6.59 11.39
CA PRO A 33 -2.69 -7.74 12.28
C PRO A 33 -2.48 -9.04 11.49
N PHE A 34 -1.52 -9.84 11.93
CA PHE A 34 -1.21 -11.14 11.33
C PHE A 34 -0.95 -12.15 12.44
N THR A 35 -1.99 -12.36 13.25
CA THR A 35 -1.96 -13.27 14.39
C THR A 35 -1.89 -14.72 13.92
N ASP A 36 -1.69 -15.63 14.86
CA ASP A 36 -1.70 -17.08 14.60
C ASP A 36 -3.00 -17.51 13.90
N ALA A 37 -4.15 -16.89 14.22
CA ALA A 37 -5.41 -17.20 13.57
C ALA A 37 -5.39 -16.90 12.05
N ARG A 38 -4.79 -15.77 11.63
CA ARG A 38 -4.64 -15.45 10.21
C ARG A 38 -3.58 -16.33 9.54
N ILE A 39 -2.50 -16.69 10.25
CA ILE A 39 -1.47 -17.62 9.76
C ILE A 39 -2.08 -18.99 9.46
N GLU A 40 -2.81 -19.56 10.42
CA GLU A 40 -3.49 -20.84 10.30
C GLU A 40 -4.50 -20.83 9.14
N ALA A 41 -5.34 -19.79 9.06
CA ALA A 41 -6.32 -19.67 7.99
C ALA A 41 -5.67 -19.49 6.60
N THR A 42 -4.53 -18.81 6.52
CA THR A 42 -3.75 -18.67 5.28
C THR A 42 -3.13 -19.99 4.86
N GLN A 43 -2.56 -20.75 5.81
CA GLN A 43 -1.99 -22.07 5.53
C GLN A 43 -3.07 -23.06 5.08
N ALA A 44 -4.21 -23.10 5.77
CA ALA A 44 -5.34 -23.95 5.39
C ALA A 44 -5.85 -23.63 3.98
N TYR A 45 -5.92 -22.35 3.61
CA TYR A 45 -6.25 -21.95 2.23
C TYR A 45 -5.20 -22.40 1.21
N ALA A 46 -3.91 -22.23 1.53
CA ALA A 46 -2.81 -22.62 0.64
C ALA A 46 -2.79 -24.13 0.40
N GLU A 47 -3.01 -24.93 1.43
CA GLU A 47 -3.11 -26.38 1.35
C GLU A 47 -4.33 -26.79 0.51
N ALA A 48 -5.51 -26.28 0.83
CA ALA A 48 -6.75 -26.66 0.16
C ALA A 48 -6.80 -26.26 -1.33
N ARG A 49 -6.16 -25.16 -1.72
CA ARG A 49 -6.25 -24.62 -3.09
C ARG A 49 -5.05 -24.95 -3.96
N TYR A 50 -3.88 -25.11 -3.35
CA TYR A 50 -2.61 -25.27 -4.07
C TYR A 50 -1.79 -26.48 -3.62
N GLY A 51 -2.22 -27.22 -2.59
CA GLY A 51 -1.47 -28.35 -2.03
C GLY A 51 -0.16 -27.91 -1.37
N LEU A 52 -0.10 -26.68 -0.86
CA LEU A 52 1.09 -26.11 -0.24
C LEU A 52 0.98 -26.14 1.28
N ASP A 53 1.97 -26.71 1.96
CA ASP A 53 2.07 -26.74 3.43
C ASP A 53 2.81 -25.52 3.99
N SER A 54 2.57 -24.33 3.41
CA SER A 54 3.18 -23.10 3.89
C SER A 54 2.37 -21.87 3.52
N HIS A 55 2.26 -20.93 4.45
CA HIS A 55 1.73 -19.59 4.20
C HIS A 55 2.77 -18.63 3.61
N ARG A 56 4.04 -19.05 3.50
CA ARG A 56 5.13 -18.20 3.04
C ARG A 56 5.29 -18.28 1.53
N ILE A 57 5.65 -17.14 0.93
CA ILE A 57 5.96 -17.04 -0.49
C ILE A 57 7.39 -16.53 -0.67
N THR A 58 8.06 -16.96 -1.74
CA THR A 58 9.23 -16.26 -2.28
C THR A 58 8.75 -15.38 -3.43
N PRO A 59 8.77 -14.04 -3.31
CA PRO A 59 8.29 -13.17 -4.37
C PRO A 59 9.09 -13.36 -5.67
N ARG A 60 8.39 -13.62 -6.79
CA ARG A 60 9.00 -13.75 -8.14
C ARG A 60 8.38 -12.85 -9.19
N VAL A 61 7.19 -12.33 -8.92
CA VAL A 61 6.37 -11.53 -9.83
C VAL A 61 5.75 -10.37 -9.04
N ILE A 62 5.60 -9.22 -9.70
CA ILE A 62 4.87 -8.08 -9.18
C ILE A 62 3.49 -8.07 -9.83
N VAL A 63 2.44 -8.07 -9.01
CA VAL A 63 1.04 -7.93 -9.46
C VAL A 63 0.56 -6.54 -9.05
N LEU A 64 0.11 -5.76 -10.03
CA LEU A 64 -0.51 -4.46 -9.80
C LEU A 64 -2.04 -4.64 -9.78
N HIS A 65 -2.69 -4.11 -8.75
CA HIS A 65 -4.13 -4.17 -8.59
C HIS A 65 -4.67 -2.82 -8.11
N TRP A 66 -5.86 -2.43 -8.56
CA TRP A 66 -6.55 -1.20 -8.16
C TRP A 66 -7.67 -1.51 -7.17
N THR A 67 -7.76 -0.76 -6.06
CA THR A 67 -8.83 -0.92 -5.07
C THR A 67 -10.08 -0.14 -5.47
N SER A 68 -11.27 -0.69 -5.24
CA SER A 68 -12.53 0.05 -5.44
C SER A 68 -12.83 1.05 -4.31
N ILE A 69 -12.06 1.02 -3.22
CA ILE A 69 -12.23 1.88 -2.05
C ILE A 69 -11.49 3.21 -2.27
N PRO A 70 -12.13 4.38 -2.09
CA PRO A 70 -11.59 5.65 -2.59
C PRO A 70 -10.31 6.17 -1.90
N THR A 71 -10.10 5.81 -0.63
CA THR A 71 -9.02 6.38 0.19
C THR A 71 -8.02 5.31 0.61
N LEU A 72 -6.79 5.75 0.91
CA LEU A 72 -5.72 4.89 1.39
C LEU A 72 -6.06 4.31 2.77
N GLU A 73 -6.61 5.13 3.66
CA GLU A 73 -7.00 4.79 5.02
C GLU A 73 -8.18 3.81 5.08
N ASP A 74 -9.23 4.03 4.28
CA ASP A 74 -10.37 3.11 4.23
C ASP A 74 -9.97 1.78 3.60
N SER A 75 -9.11 1.82 2.58
CA SER A 75 -8.55 0.61 1.98
C SER A 75 -7.72 -0.16 3.01
N TYR A 76 -6.87 0.52 3.78
CA TYR A 76 -6.12 -0.08 4.89
C TYR A 76 -7.07 -0.72 5.90
N ALA A 77 -8.10 0.01 6.35
CA ALA A 77 -9.07 -0.47 7.32
C ALA A 77 -9.81 -1.73 6.85
N ALA A 78 -10.06 -1.88 5.54
CA ALA A 78 -10.67 -3.09 4.98
C ALA A 78 -9.77 -4.34 5.09
N PHE A 79 -8.45 -4.17 5.14
CA PHE A 79 -7.48 -5.28 5.32
C PHE A 79 -7.18 -5.59 6.78
N VAL A 80 -7.56 -4.73 7.73
CA VAL A 80 -7.28 -4.93 9.16
C VAL A 80 -7.99 -6.16 9.77
N PRO A 81 -9.29 -6.41 9.52
CA PRO A 81 -9.97 -7.59 10.07
C PRO A 81 -9.37 -8.89 9.55
N GLU A 82 -9.09 -9.85 10.43
CA GLU A 82 -8.45 -11.12 10.04
C GLU A 82 -9.37 -12.06 9.28
N SER A 83 -10.67 -11.96 9.55
CA SER A 83 -11.72 -12.70 8.87
C SER A 83 -12.54 -11.79 7.98
N LEU A 84 -13.07 -12.35 6.89
CA LEU A 84 -14.01 -11.63 6.03
C LEU A 84 -15.20 -11.13 6.87
N PRO A 85 -15.53 -9.83 6.82
CA PRO A 85 -16.72 -9.30 7.49
C PRO A 85 -17.96 -10.03 6.95
N GLY A 86 -18.63 -10.79 7.83
CA GLY A 86 -19.93 -11.46 7.66
C GLY A 86 -20.43 -11.68 6.23
N ALA A 87 -20.11 -12.85 5.66
CA ALA A 87 -20.80 -13.48 4.53
C ALA A 87 -20.89 -12.66 3.23
N ARG A 88 -19.74 -12.36 2.61
CA ARG A 88 -19.69 -12.32 1.14
C ARG A 88 -19.90 -13.74 0.61
N GLY A 89 -21.15 -14.13 0.40
CA GLY A 89 -21.55 -15.52 0.08
C GLY A 89 -20.91 -16.09 -1.19
N ASP A 90 -20.42 -15.23 -2.08
CA ASP A 90 -19.69 -15.56 -3.30
C ASP A 90 -18.24 -16.03 -3.05
N ILE A 91 -17.57 -15.52 -2.01
CA ILE A 91 -16.16 -15.85 -1.72
C ILE A 91 -15.93 -16.55 -0.38
N ALA A 92 -16.90 -16.53 0.54
CA ALA A 92 -16.82 -17.24 1.82
C ALA A 92 -16.72 -18.77 1.65
N GLN A 93 -17.17 -19.30 0.51
CA GLN A 93 -16.98 -20.68 0.10
C GLN A 93 -15.48 -21.04 -0.09
N ALA A 94 -14.63 -20.06 -0.42
CA ALA A 94 -13.22 -20.29 -0.71
C ALA A 94 -12.33 -20.21 0.54
N SER A 95 -12.59 -19.26 1.45
CA SER A 95 -11.98 -19.19 2.79
C SER A 95 -12.66 -18.10 3.63
N ALA A 96 -12.60 -18.25 4.95
CA ALA A 96 -12.96 -17.20 5.90
C ALA A 96 -11.84 -16.15 6.11
N VAL A 97 -10.62 -16.42 5.65
CA VAL A 97 -9.48 -15.49 5.78
C VAL A 97 -9.72 -14.23 4.96
N ASN A 98 -9.52 -13.06 5.57
CA ASN A 98 -9.53 -11.82 4.81
C ASN A 98 -8.26 -11.71 3.97
N VAL A 99 -8.38 -11.06 2.82
CA VAL A 99 -7.24 -10.84 1.92
C VAL A 99 -6.25 -9.83 2.53
N SER A 100 -5.01 -9.88 2.06
CA SER A 100 -3.96 -8.91 2.37
C SER A 100 -3.14 -8.59 1.12
N VAL A 101 -2.42 -7.46 1.13
CA VAL A 101 -1.48 -7.08 0.07
C VAL A 101 -0.21 -6.51 0.70
N GLN A 102 0.93 -6.62 0.01
CA GLN A 102 2.23 -6.21 0.55
C GLN A 102 2.35 -4.69 0.66
N PHE A 103 1.90 -3.98 -0.37
CA PHE A 103 1.93 -2.52 -0.43
C PHE A 103 0.58 -1.96 -0.86
N LEU A 104 0.21 -0.83 -0.28
CA LEU A 104 -0.97 -0.06 -0.63
C LEU A 104 -0.55 1.37 -0.95
N ILE A 105 -0.96 1.87 -2.12
CA ILE A 105 -0.47 3.14 -2.66
C ILE A 105 -1.67 4.07 -2.90
N GLY A 106 -1.64 5.24 -2.26
CA GLY A 106 -2.61 6.32 -2.43
C GLY A 106 -2.39 7.08 -3.75
N LYS A 107 -3.43 7.78 -4.22
CA LYS A 107 -3.37 8.56 -5.47
C LYS A 107 -2.36 9.71 -5.43
N ASP A 108 -2.01 10.16 -4.24
CA ASP A 108 -1.02 11.20 -3.95
C ASP A 108 0.42 10.65 -3.84
N GLY A 109 0.60 9.33 -3.98
CA GLY A 109 1.89 8.64 -3.83
C GLY A 109 2.18 8.14 -2.41
N SER A 110 1.34 8.44 -1.42
CA SER A 110 1.47 7.92 -0.05
C SER A 110 1.45 6.39 -0.07
N THR A 111 2.47 5.74 0.48
CA THR A 111 2.65 4.28 0.37
C THR A 111 2.71 3.62 1.74
N PHE A 112 1.87 2.62 1.97
CA PHE A 112 1.90 1.75 3.16
C PHE A 112 2.51 0.41 2.82
N ARG A 113 3.50 -0.04 3.61
CA ARG A 113 3.95 -1.44 3.64
C ARG A 113 3.16 -2.16 4.74
N MET A 114 2.30 -3.09 4.32
CA MET A 114 1.35 -3.77 5.21
C MET A 114 1.78 -5.18 5.59
N MET A 115 2.69 -5.79 4.83
CA MET A 115 3.24 -7.12 5.08
C MET A 115 4.78 -7.08 4.96
N PRO A 116 5.50 -7.93 5.70
CA PRO A 116 6.96 -8.04 5.62
C PRO A 116 7.46 -8.64 4.29
#